data_AF-A0A7W6GF54-F1
#
_entry.id   AF-A0A7W6GF54-F1
#
_cell.length_a   1.000
_cell.length_b   1.000
_cell.length_c   1.000
_cell.angle_alpha   90.00
_cell.angle_beta   90.00
_cell.angle_gamma   90.00
#
_symmetry.space_group_name_H-M   'P 1'
#
loop_
_entity.id
_entity.type
_entity.pdbx_description
1 polymer ?
#
loop_
_entity_poly.entity_id
_entity_poly.type
_entity_poly.pdbx_seq_one_letter_code
_entity_poly.pdbx_strand_id
1 'polypeptide(L)'
;MASGKPGAVHLIQLEPISRQKMKDLVSGKLNGNDPASHVAPLNSFDFKVIFGIITHKNKDDRSDNLPLFSKISLMRNMQQLDVRKIPSALMFIDDQSPKKHGHPKHEKILVEVVDLGNGKTGVKAVAGQGYDTGLLIKSCPQAVRDSTVGARFRLTVKKADDGALSSYHGWPFDVEI
;
A
#
# COMPACT_ATOMS: atom_id res chain seq x y z
N MET A 1 -9.34 -35.06 -7.53
CA MET A 1 -10.13 -34.17 -6.65
C MET A 1 -9.16 -33.22 -5.96
N ALA A 2 -9.27 -31.91 -6.16
CA ALA A 2 -8.37 -30.95 -5.53
C ALA A 2 -8.69 -30.86 -4.03
N SER A 3 -7.78 -31.31 -3.16
CA SER A 3 -7.86 -31.09 -1.72
C SER A 3 -7.56 -29.61 -1.42
N GLY A 4 -8.58 -28.78 -1.56
CA GLY A 4 -8.51 -27.38 -1.13
C GLY A 4 -8.28 -27.34 0.38
N LYS A 5 -7.26 -26.61 0.83
CA LYS A 5 -7.05 -26.37 2.26
C LYS A 5 -8.34 -25.80 2.87
N PRO A 6 -8.78 -26.32 4.02
CA PRO A 6 -9.99 -25.84 4.66
C PRO A 6 -9.84 -24.39 5.11
N GLY A 7 -10.78 -23.52 4.71
CA GLY A 7 -10.85 -22.15 5.21
C GLY A 7 -11.19 -22.10 6.71
N ALA A 8 -10.87 -21.00 7.40
CA ALA A 8 -11.00 -20.90 8.86
C ALA A 8 -12.40 -21.27 9.40
N VAL A 9 -13.47 -20.90 8.70
CA VAL A 9 -14.85 -21.27 9.07
C VAL A 9 -15.07 -22.78 9.06
N HIS A 10 -14.43 -23.49 8.12
CA HIS A 10 -14.49 -24.95 8.06
C HIS A 10 -13.82 -25.60 9.27
N LEU A 11 -12.68 -25.05 9.71
CA LEU A 11 -11.98 -25.51 10.90
C LEU A 11 -12.82 -25.27 12.16
N ILE A 12 -13.50 -24.13 12.27
CA ILE A 12 -14.41 -23.85 13.39
C ILE A 12 -15.57 -24.86 13.45
N GLN A 13 -16.09 -25.29 12.30
CA GLN A 13 -17.16 -26.29 12.22
C GLN A 13 -16.67 -27.70 12.57
N LEU A 14 -15.59 -28.16 11.94
CA LEU A 14 -15.16 -29.55 12.04
C LEU A 14 -14.26 -29.86 13.24
N GLU A 15 -13.44 -28.89 13.68
CA GLU A 15 -12.42 -29.13 14.68
C GLU A 15 -12.75 -28.42 16.00
N PRO A 16 -13.03 -29.17 17.08
CA PRO A 16 -13.28 -28.59 18.40
C PRO A 16 -12.14 -27.69 18.90
N ILE A 17 -10.88 -28.04 18.59
CA ILE A 17 -9.70 -27.26 18.98
C ILE A 17 -9.70 -25.89 18.30
N SER A 18 -9.96 -25.85 16.99
CA SER A 18 -10.02 -24.61 16.22
C SER A 18 -11.19 -23.73 16.68
N ARG A 19 -12.32 -24.34 17.06
CA ARG A 19 -13.44 -23.63 17.69
C ARG A 19 -13.05 -23.03 19.04
N GLN A 20 -12.37 -23.80 19.90
CA GLN A 20 -11.95 -23.30 21.21
C GLN A 20 -10.99 -22.12 21.07
N LYS A 21 -10.02 -22.18 20.16
CA LYS A 21 -9.13 -21.05 19.85
C LYS A 21 -9.90 -19.80 19.44
N MET A 22 -10.97 -19.95 18.64
CA MET A 22 -11.81 -18.82 18.25
C MET A 22 -12.56 -18.24 19.46
N LYS A 23 -13.09 -19.08 20.34
CA LYS A 23 -13.77 -18.63 21.58
C LYS A 23 -12.81 -17.86 22.48
N ASP A 24 -11.59 -18.38 22.68
CA ASP A 24 -10.58 -17.74 23.52
C ASP A 24 -10.18 -16.37 22.95
N LEU A 25 -10.03 -16.27 21.62
CA LEU A 25 -9.75 -15.02 20.91
C LEU A 25 -10.88 -13.99 21.04
N VAL A 26 -12.14 -14.43 20.93
CA VAL A 26 -13.30 -13.54 21.12
C VAL A 26 -13.32 -13.06 22.56
N SER A 27 -13.27 -13.97 23.53
CA SER A 27 -13.32 -13.67 24.96
C SER A 27 -12.23 -12.71 25.41
N GLY A 28 -11.01 -12.85 24.88
CA GLY A 28 -9.89 -11.95 25.17
C GLY A 28 -10.01 -10.53 24.59
N LYS A 29 -11.00 -10.26 23.72
CA LYS A 29 -11.18 -8.98 23.01
C LYS A 29 -12.53 -8.31 23.25
N LEU A 30 -13.26 -8.72 24.28
CA LEU A 30 -14.63 -8.25 24.53
C LEU A 30 -14.72 -6.82 25.08
N ASN A 31 -13.63 -6.22 25.57
CA ASN A 31 -13.62 -4.85 26.12
C ASN A 31 -14.77 -4.56 27.11
N GLY A 32 -15.11 -5.53 27.97
CA GLY A 32 -16.19 -5.41 28.97
C GLY A 32 -17.56 -5.92 28.51
N ASN A 33 -17.70 -6.39 27.27
CA ASN A 33 -18.92 -7.04 26.79
C ASN A 33 -19.08 -8.45 27.38
N ASP A 34 -20.32 -8.93 27.44
CA ASP A 34 -20.65 -10.27 27.93
C ASP A 34 -20.07 -11.38 27.03
N PRO A 35 -19.23 -12.29 27.57
CA PRO A 35 -18.68 -13.40 26.79
C PRO A 35 -19.71 -14.42 26.31
N ALA A 36 -20.78 -14.65 27.08
CA ALA A 36 -21.74 -15.70 26.76
C ALA A 36 -22.49 -15.38 25.46
N SER A 37 -22.95 -14.14 25.29
CA SER A 37 -23.62 -13.66 24.08
C SER A 37 -22.74 -13.71 22.81
N HIS A 38 -21.42 -13.57 22.94
CA HIS A 38 -20.50 -13.57 21.80
C HIS A 38 -19.97 -14.97 21.45
N VAL A 39 -19.94 -15.88 22.43
CA VAL A 39 -19.48 -17.27 22.24
C VAL A 39 -20.63 -18.19 21.85
N ALA A 40 -21.87 -17.94 22.30
CA ALA A 40 -23.03 -18.77 21.99
C ALA A 40 -23.24 -19.01 20.47
N PRO A 41 -23.12 -17.99 19.59
CA PRO A 41 -23.14 -18.18 18.13
C PRO A 41 -22.15 -19.21 17.58
N LEU A 42 -20.97 -19.34 18.20
CA LEU A 42 -19.94 -20.31 17.78
C LEU A 42 -20.31 -21.75 18.16
N ASN A 43 -21.19 -21.93 19.14
CA ASN A 43 -21.70 -23.25 19.53
C ASN A 43 -22.87 -23.70 18.67
N SER A 44 -23.79 -22.78 18.37
CA SER A 44 -24.98 -23.04 17.54
C SER A 44 -24.70 -22.96 16.03
N PHE A 45 -23.51 -22.49 15.65
CA PHE A 45 -23.16 -22.13 14.27
C PHE A 45 -24.08 -21.06 13.66
N ASP A 46 -24.70 -20.25 14.51
CA ASP A 46 -25.59 -19.17 14.11
C ASP A 46 -24.79 -17.87 13.97
N PHE A 47 -24.02 -17.77 12.89
CA PHE A 47 -23.19 -16.60 12.63
C PHE A 47 -23.15 -16.22 11.15
N LYS A 48 -22.85 -14.94 10.91
CA LYS A 48 -22.60 -14.36 9.59
C LYS A 48 -21.13 -14.01 9.44
N VAL A 49 -20.57 -14.27 8.26
CA VAL A 49 -19.20 -13.89 7.92
C VAL A 49 -19.20 -12.58 7.14
N ILE A 50 -18.55 -11.55 7.67
CA ILE A 50 -18.40 -10.26 6.98
C ILE A 50 -16.94 -10.07 6.58
N PHE A 51 -16.69 -9.92 5.28
CA PHE A 51 -15.39 -9.55 4.74
C PHE A 51 -15.27 -8.02 4.75
N GLY A 52 -14.44 -7.48 5.62
CA GLY A 52 -14.14 -6.05 5.68
C GLY A 52 -12.91 -5.70 4.85
N ILE A 53 -13.05 -4.79 3.89
CA ILE A 53 -11.93 -4.23 3.11
C ILE A 53 -11.64 -2.84 3.64
N ILE A 54 -10.51 -2.68 4.31
CA ILE A 54 -10.03 -1.38 4.80
C ILE A 54 -9.34 -0.65 3.63
N THR A 55 -9.81 0.54 3.27
CA THR A 55 -9.27 1.29 2.13
C THR A 55 -9.41 2.80 2.28
N HIS A 56 -8.43 3.55 1.76
CA HIS A 56 -8.54 5.00 1.54
C HIS A 56 -9.23 5.37 0.22
N LYS A 57 -9.61 4.38 -0.60
CA LYS A 57 -10.30 4.61 -1.87
C LYS A 57 -11.78 4.86 -1.62
N ASN A 58 -12.47 5.51 -2.56
CA ASN A 58 -13.90 5.75 -2.40
C ASN A 58 -14.65 4.41 -2.32
N LYS A 59 -15.46 4.23 -1.28
CA LYS A 59 -16.30 3.03 -1.06
C LYS A 59 -17.28 2.78 -2.21
N ASP A 60 -17.66 3.81 -2.95
CA ASP A 60 -18.59 3.72 -4.08
C ASP A 60 -17.98 2.99 -5.29
N ASP A 61 -16.65 2.91 -5.37
CA ASP A 61 -15.93 2.17 -6.42
C ASP A 61 -15.97 0.64 -6.20
N ARG A 62 -16.54 0.17 -5.07
CA ARG A 62 -16.86 -1.23 -4.76
C ARG A 62 -15.77 -2.21 -5.23
N SER A 63 -16.10 -3.12 -6.13
CA SER A 63 -15.20 -4.17 -6.61
C SER A 63 -13.98 -3.63 -7.34
N ASP A 64 -14.00 -2.40 -7.86
CA ASP A 64 -12.85 -1.82 -8.58
C ASP A 64 -11.71 -1.41 -7.64
N ASN A 65 -12.01 -1.31 -6.35
CA ASN A 65 -10.99 -1.13 -5.31
C ASN A 65 -10.11 -2.36 -5.11
N LEU A 66 -10.56 -3.55 -5.52
CA LEU A 66 -9.87 -4.82 -5.31
C LEU A 66 -8.96 -5.21 -6.49
N PRO A 67 -7.72 -5.64 -6.25
CA PRO A 67 -6.91 -6.32 -7.26
C PRO A 67 -7.62 -7.58 -7.79
N LEU A 68 -7.44 -7.90 -9.08
CA LEU A 68 -8.13 -9.00 -9.76
C LEU A 68 -8.01 -10.35 -9.02
N PHE A 69 -6.81 -10.69 -8.57
CA PHE A 69 -6.57 -11.93 -7.82
C PHE A 69 -7.29 -11.97 -6.47
N SER A 70 -7.41 -10.81 -5.80
CA SER A 70 -8.19 -10.67 -4.56
C SER A 70 -9.69 -10.86 -4.81
N LYS A 71 -10.23 -10.36 -5.94
CA LYS A 71 -11.63 -10.58 -6.34
C LYS A 71 -11.94 -12.07 -6.51
N ILE A 72 -11.09 -12.78 -7.28
CA ILE A 72 -11.28 -14.21 -7.58
C ILE A 72 -11.21 -15.06 -6.30
N SER A 73 -10.23 -14.80 -5.44
CA SER A 73 -10.10 -15.50 -4.16
C SER A 73 -11.32 -15.26 -3.26
N LEU A 74 -11.77 -14.02 -3.16
CA LEU A 74 -12.94 -13.65 -2.35
C LEU A 74 -14.21 -14.32 -2.87
N MET A 75 -14.46 -14.26 -4.19
CA MET A 75 -15.62 -14.92 -4.80
C MET A 75 -15.66 -16.42 -4.49
N ARG A 76 -14.53 -17.12 -4.62
CA ARG A 76 -14.44 -18.55 -4.29
C ARG A 76 -14.77 -18.81 -2.82
N ASN A 77 -14.27 -17.98 -1.90
CA ASN A 77 -14.58 -18.11 -0.48
C ASN A 77 -16.07 -17.86 -0.19
N MET A 78 -16.67 -16.83 -0.79
CA MET A 78 -18.09 -16.53 -0.64
C MET A 78 -18.98 -17.66 -1.19
N GLN A 79 -18.63 -18.23 -2.35
CA GLN A 79 -19.32 -19.40 -2.90
C GLN A 79 -19.26 -20.62 -1.97
N GLN A 80 -18.10 -20.86 -1.33
CA GLN A 80 -17.96 -21.95 -0.36
C GLN A 80 -18.83 -21.74 0.89
N LEU A 81 -19.03 -20.49 1.32
CA LEU A 81 -19.93 -20.17 2.43
C LEU A 81 -21.40 -20.32 2.03
N ASP A 82 -21.76 -19.92 0.81
CA ASP A 82 -23.12 -20.03 0.28
C ASP A 82 -23.58 -21.49 0.14
N VAL A 83 -22.71 -22.37 -0.37
CA VAL A 83 -22.97 -23.83 -0.41
C VAL A 83 -23.28 -24.39 0.99
N ARG A 84 -22.65 -23.81 2.02
CA ARG A 84 -22.83 -24.22 3.43
C ARG A 84 -23.96 -23.47 4.14
N LYS A 85 -24.71 -22.63 3.43
CA LYS A 85 -25.79 -21.79 3.98
C LYS A 85 -25.33 -20.88 5.12
N ILE A 86 -24.07 -20.47 5.11
CA ILE A 86 -23.52 -19.49 6.05
C ILE A 86 -23.69 -18.11 5.40
N PRO A 87 -24.51 -17.21 5.98
CA PRO A 87 -24.66 -15.87 5.45
C PRO A 87 -23.30 -15.18 5.36
N SER A 88 -23.02 -14.54 4.22
CA SER A 88 -21.81 -13.76 4.05
C SER A 88 -22.07 -12.43 3.36
N ALA A 89 -21.25 -11.42 3.66
CA ALA A 89 -21.32 -10.11 3.05
C ALA A 89 -19.92 -9.49 2.88
N LEU A 90 -19.84 -8.52 1.99
CA LEU A 90 -18.66 -7.69 1.76
C LEU A 90 -18.95 -6.26 2.22
N MET A 91 -18.01 -5.65 2.94
CA MET A 91 -18.11 -4.28 3.40
C MET A 91 -16.79 -3.54 3.15
N PHE A 92 -16.88 -2.29 2.72
CA PHE A 92 -15.75 -1.38 2.62
C PHE A 92 -15.71 -0.51 3.89
N ILE A 93 -14.55 -0.45 4.52
CA ILE A 93 -14.28 0.28 5.74
C ILE A 93 -13.30 1.39 5.37
N ASP A 94 -13.66 2.63 5.67
CA ASP A 94 -12.79 3.77 5.42
C ASP A 94 -11.56 3.70 6.33
N ASP A 95 -10.38 3.81 5.72
CA ASP A 95 -9.12 3.77 6.45
C ASP A 95 -8.79 5.17 6.98
N GLN A 96 -8.91 5.34 8.29
CA GLN A 96 -8.61 6.58 9.01
C GLN A 96 -7.14 6.65 9.46
N SER A 97 -6.34 5.63 9.18
CA SER A 97 -4.92 5.64 9.54
C SER A 97 -4.13 6.65 8.68
N PRO A 98 -3.01 7.20 9.17
CA PRO A 98 -2.17 8.06 8.35
C PRO A 98 -1.72 7.30 7.11
N LYS A 99 -1.92 7.88 5.91
CA LYS A 99 -1.46 7.29 4.65
C LYS A 99 0.04 6.99 4.77
N LYS A 100 0.38 5.71 4.87
CA LYS A 100 1.77 5.27 4.75
C LYS A 100 2.25 5.74 3.39
N HIS A 101 3.18 6.70 3.39
CA HIS A 101 3.83 7.11 2.16
C HIS A 101 4.50 5.84 1.62
N GLY A 102 4.14 5.45 0.40
CA GLY A 102 4.77 4.29 -0.25
C GLY A 102 6.27 4.46 -0.21
N HIS A 103 7.02 3.35 -0.21
CA HIS A 103 8.47 3.42 -0.32
C HIS A 103 8.84 4.38 -1.45
N PRO A 104 9.67 5.40 -1.20
CA PRO A 104 10.06 6.33 -2.24
C PRO A 104 10.73 5.51 -3.35
N LYS A 105 10.03 5.41 -4.49
CA LYS A 105 10.46 4.62 -5.65
C LYS A 105 11.76 5.16 -6.27
N HIS A 106 12.10 6.38 -5.91
CA HIS A 106 13.14 7.19 -6.50
C HIS A 106 13.95 7.86 -5.39
N GLU A 107 15.25 7.94 -5.60
CA GLU A 107 16.18 8.46 -4.62
C GLU A 107 16.15 9.98 -4.62
N LYS A 108 16.35 10.61 -3.46
CA LYS A 108 16.55 12.05 -3.36
C LYS A 108 18.05 12.33 -3.33
N ILE A 109 18.54 13.11 -4.27
CA ILE A 109 19.96 13.50 -4.34
C ILE A 109 20.10 15.01 -4.30
N LEU A 110 21.25 15.48 -3.84
CA LEU A 110 21.61 16.89 -3.88
C LEU A 110 22.15 17.25 -5.27
N VAL A 111 21.55 18.26 -5.89
CA VAL A 111 21.89 18.75 -7.22
C VAL A 111 22.22 20.23 -7.17
N GLU A 112 23.07 20.67 -8.09
CA GLU A 112 23.48 22.06 -8.26
C GLU A 112 23.21 22.53 -9.68
N VAL A 113 22.76 23.78 -9.81
CA VAL A 113 22.54 24.43 -11.10
C VAL A 113 23.87 24.96 -11.62
N VAL A 114 24.29 24.50 -12.79
CA VAL A 114 25.54 24.92 -13.45
C VAL A 114 25.25 25.68 -14.74
N ASP A 115 26.13 26.62 -15.07
CA ASP A 115 26.11 27.26 -16.39
C ASP A 115 26.74 26.31 -17.44
N LEU A 116 26.04 26.10 -18.55
CA LEU A 116 26.51 25.31 -19.69
C LEU A 116 27.03 26.20 -20.83
N GLY A 117 27.03 27.52 -20.65
CA GLY A 117 27.37 28.49 -21.68
C GLY A 117 26.21 28.77 -22.64
N ASN A 118 26.31 29.86 -23.40
CA ASN A 118 25.27 30.34 -24.31
C ASN A 118 23.91 30.60 -23.65
N GLY A 119 23.91 31.03 -22.37
CA GLY A 119 22.70 31.34 -21.61
C GLY A 119 21.86 30.11 -21.24
N LYS A 120 22.43 28.90 -21.30
CA LYS A 120 21.76 27.66 -20.92
C LYS A 120 22.24 27.18 -19.57
N THR A 121 21.32 26.95 -18.66
CA THR A 121 21.57 26.30 -17.37
C THR A 121 21.37 24.79 -17.47
N GLY A 122 22.17 24.05 -16.71
CA GLY A 122 22.11 22.62 -16.53
C GLY A 122 22.02 22.25 -15.05
N VAL A 123 21.63 21.02 -14.75
CA VAL A 123 21.54 20.52 -13.38
C VAL A 123 22.43 19.30 -13.25
N LYS A 124 23.34 19.29 -12.26
CA LYS A 124 24.32 18.22 -12.02
C LYS A 124 24.23 17.73 -10.58
N ALA A 125 24.60 16.48 -10.34
CA ALA A 125 24.72 15.96 -8.97
C ALA A 125 25.93 16.59 -8.26
N VAL A 126 25.80 16.90 -6.96
CA VAL A 126 26.91 17.39 -6.14
C VAL A 126 27.88 16.24 -5.83
N ALA A 127 29.19 16.53 -5.85
CA ALA A 127 30.25 15.58 -5.54
C ALA A 127 30.09 14.95 -4.15
N GLY A 128 30.57 13.71 -3.99
CA GLY A 128 30.53 12.98 -2.71
C GLY A 128 29.30 12.07 -2.50
N GLN A 129 28.39 11.99 -3.47
CA GLN A 129 27.19 11.13 -3.41
C GLN A 129 27.30 9.84 -4.25
N GLY A 130 28.47 9.56 -4.84
CA GLY A 130 28.68 8.37 -5.69
C GLY A 130 28.03 8.46 -7.09
N TYR A 131 27.62 9.67 -7.50
CA TYR A 131 27.09 9.97 -8.83
C TYR A 131 28.14 10.65 -9.72
N ASP A 132 28.03 10.42 -11.03
CA ASP A 132 28.88 11.09 -12.01
C ASP A 132 28.48 12.57 -12.12
N THR A 133 29.34 13.44 -11.58
CA THR A 133 29.18 14.90 -11.62
C THR A 133 29.36 15.48 -13.03
N GLY A 134 29.85 14.70 -14.00
CA GLY A 134 29.94 15.07 -15.40
C GLY A 134 28.60 15.00 -16.16
N LEU A 135 27.65 14.19 -15.67
CA LEU A 135 26.38 13.95 -16.35
C LEU A 135 25.30 14.96 -15.96
N LEU A 136 24.59 15.45 -16.97
CA LEU A 136 23.43 16.31 -16.77
C LEU A 136 22.19 15.49 -16.44
N ILE A 137 21.46 15.94 -15.42
CA ILE A 137 20.18 15.36 -15.04
C ILE A 137 19.14 15.84 -16.06
N LYS A 138 18.49 14.89 -16.72
CA LYS A 138 17.45 15.18 -17.73
C LYS A 138 16.10 15.42 -17.07
N SER A 139 15.24 16.19 -17.75
CA SER A 139 13.82 16.37 -17.38
C SER A 139 13.58 16.97 -15.98
N CYS A 140 14.49 17.82 -15.51
CA CYS A 140 14.33 18.55 -14.25
C CYS A 140 13.11 19.50 -14.27
N PRO A 141 12.49 19.76 -13.10
CA PRO A 141 11.47 20.80 -12.96
C PRO A 141 11.98 22.15 -13.48
N GLN A 142 11.12 22.89 -14.17
CA GLN A 142 11.47 24.17 -14.77
C GLN A 142 11.97 25.17 -13.72
N ALA A 143 11.35 25.18 -12.53
CA ALA A 143 11.77 26.03 -11.42
C ALA A 143 13.23 25.80 -11.00
N VAL A 144 13.74 24.56 -11.06
CA VAL A 144 15.13 24.24 -10.73
C VAL A 144 16.07 24.63 -11.88
N ARG A 145 15.63 24.46 -13.12
CA ARG A 145 16.45 24.82 -14.30
C ARG A 145 16.60 26.34 -14.45
N ASP A 146 15.53 27.08 -14.18
CA ASP A 146 15.50 28.55 -14.32
C ASP A 146 16.04 29.26 -13.06
N SER A 147 16.55 28.50 -12.08
CA SER A 147 17.16 29.03 -10.87
C SER A 147 18.57 29.58 -11.11
N THR A 148 19.05 30.38 -10.15
CA THR A 148 20.39 30.98 -10.20
C THR A 148 21.47 29.92 -10.25
N VAL A 149 22.49 30.14 -11.09
CA VAL A 149 23.69 29.30 -11.14
C VAL A 149 24.34 29.25 -9.76
N GLY A 150 24.66 28.04 -9.29
CA GLY A 150 25.16 27.77 -7.94
C GLY A 150 24.08 27.45 -6.89
N ALA A 151 22.79 27.57 -7.23
CA ALA A 151 21.72 27.16 -6.32
C ALA A 151 21.68 25.63 -6.19
N ARG A 152 21.37 25.16 -4.97
CA ARG A 152 21.33 23.74 -4.61
C ARG A 152 19.92 23.29 -4.25
N PHE A 153 19.56 22.10 -4.72
CA PHE A 153 18.24 21.53 -4.52
C PHE A 153 18.35 20.05 -4.18
N ARG A 154 17.45 19.54 -3.33
CA ARG A 154 17.23 18.11 -3.20
C ARG A 154 16.19 17.68 -4.21
N LEU A 155 16.65 16.95 -5.21
CA LEU A 155 15.83 16.50 -6.32
C LEU A 155 15.56 15.01 -6.21
N THR A 156 14.32 14.62 -6.46
CA THR A 156 13.99 13.21 -6.68
C THR A 156 14.51 12.79 -8.07
N VAL A 157 15.28 11.71 -8.15
CA VAL A 157 15.86 11.20 -9.39
C VAL A 157 15.64 9.70 -9.58
N LYS A 158 15.55 9.30 -10.83
CA LYS A 158 15.60 7.93 -11.29
C LYS A 158 16.96 7.70 -11.95
N LYS A 159 17.67 6.68 -11.47
CA LYS A 159 18.86 6.12 -12.09
C LYS A 159 18.44 5.11 -13.17
N ALA A 160 18.97 5.27 -14.37
CA ALA A 160 18.88 4.29 -15.44
C ALA A 160 20.07 3.30 -15.37
N ASP A 161 19.96 2.17 -16.06
CA ASP A 161 20.98 1.10 -16.03
C ASP A 161 22.33 1.56 -16.63
N ASP A 162 22.31 2.59 -17.47
CA ASP A 162 23.48 3.27 -18.04
C ASP A 162 24.14 4.28 -17.07
N GLY A 163 23.61 4.42 -15.86
CA GLY A 163 24.07 5.40 -14.87
C GLY A 163 23.53 6.81 -15.10
N ALA A 164 22.73 7.05 -16.14
CA ALA A 164 22.12 8.35 -16.38
C ALA A 164 21.06 8.67 -15.32
N LEU A 165 21.04 9.93 -14.90
CA LEU A 165 20.06 10.45 -13.95
C LEU A 165 18.98 11.24 -14.70
N SER A 166 17.73 10.93 -14.36
CA SER A 166 16.57 11.66 -14.86
C SER A 166 15.65 12.04 -13.72
N SER A 167 15.06 13.21 -13.82
CA SER A 167 13.97 13.64 -12.95
C SER A 167 12.68 13.77 -13.74
N TYR A 168 11.65 14.30 -13.11
CA TYR A 168 10.37 14.56 -13.76
C TYR A 168 9.81 15.90 -13.29
N HIS A 169 9.20 16.66 -14.19
CA HIS A 169 8.72 18.01 -13.91
C HIS A 169 7.69 18.09 -12.77
N GLY A 170 6.93 17.01 -12.53
CA GLY A 170 5.92 16.93 -11.47
C GLY A 170 6.43 16.35 -10.14
N TRP A 171 7.72 16.06 -9.99
CA TRP A 171 8.24 15.53 -8.74
C TRP A 171 8.60 16.64 -7.75
N PRO A 172 8.37 16.41 -6.45
CA PRO A 172 8.71 17.38 -5.43
C PRO A 172 10.23 17.56 -5.35
N PHE A 173 10.65 18.81 -5.15
CA PHE A 173 12.03 19.20 -4.88
C PHE A 173 12.05 20.12 -3.67
N ASP A 174 13.13 20.04 -2.88
CA ASP A 174 13.33 20.86 -1.70
C ASP A 174 14.48 21.84 -1.97
N VAL A 175 14.31 23.13 -1.66
CA VAL A 175 15.38 24.15 -1.77
C VAL A 175 16.29 24.02 -0.56
N GLU A 176 17.59 23.90 -0.78
CA GLU A 176 18.57 23.97 0.31
C GLU A 176 19.09 25.41 0.36
N ILE A 177 18.78 26.12 1.47
CA ILE A 177 19.22 27.51 1.72
C ILE A 177 20.68 27.50 2.12
#